data_AF-A0A8E0IIW8-F1
#
_entry.id   AF-A0A8E0IIW8-F1
#
_cell.length_a   1.000
_cell.length_b   1.000
_cell.length_c   1.000
_cell.angle_alpha   90.00
_cell.angle_beta   90.00
_cell.angle_gamma   90.00
#
_symmetry.space_group_name_H-M   'P 1'
#
loop_
_entity.id
_entity.type
_entity.pdbx_description
1 polymer ?
#
loop_
_entity_poly.entity_id
_entity_poly.type
_entity_poly.pdbx_seq_one_letter_code
_entity_poly.pdbx_strand_id
1 'polypeptide(L)' 'KAVRTGWEGTELYVQLVSEGKFEGDTLNPYFLIKTADEAFSLWSPTDCDILAEDWQLVNA' A
#
# COMPACT_ATOMS: atom_id res chain seq x y z
N LYS A 1 2.43 -5.97 5.57
CA LYS A 1 1.33 -5.03 5.22
C LYS A 1 1.28 -3.97 6.31
N ALA A 2 0.85 -2.74 5.99
CA ALA A 2 0.76 -1.66 6.97
C ALA A 2 -0.54 -0.87 6.77
N VAL A 3 -1.08 -0.28 7.84
CA VAL A 3 -2.29 0.56 7.80
C VAL A 3 -2.07 1.78 8.70
N ARG A 4 -2.70 2.91 8.39
CA ARG A 4 -2.70 4.08 9.28
C ARG A 4 -3.96 4.06 10.14
N THR A 5 -3.80 4.29 11.45
CA THR A 5 -4.96 4.34 12.35
C THR A 5 -5.83 5.58 12.17
N GLY A 6 -5.30 6.62 11.55
CA GLY A 6 -6.00 7.87 11.22
C GLY A 6 -6.66 7.88 9.85
N TRP A 7 -6.62 6.78 9.08
CA TRP A 7 -7.48 6.65 7.90
C TRP A 7 -8.93 6.47 8.35
N GLU A 8 -9.82 7.35 7.90
CA GLU A 8 -11.24 7.33 8.24
C GLU A 8 -12.13 6.69 7.15
N GLY A 9 -11.52 6.19 6.07
CA GLY A 9 -12.21 5.59 4.94
C GLY A 9 -12.31 4.07 5.01
N THR A 10 -12.34 3.43 3.85
CA THR A 10 -12.45 1.97 3.71
C THR A 10 -11.09 1.29 3.51
N GLU A 11 -9.99 2.03 3.68
CA GLU A 11 -8.63 1.54 3.53
C GLU A 11 -8.30 0.49 4.59
N LEU A 12 -7.91 -0.71 4.15
CA LEU A 12 -7.59 -1.82 5.04
C LEU A 12 -6.08 -1.94 5.29
N TYR A 13 -5.27 -1.87 4.23
CA TYR A 13 -3.82 -1.87 4.32
C TYR A 13 -3.15 -1.54 2.98
N VAL A 14 -1.89 -1.13 3.06
CA VAL A 14 -0.93 -1.11 1.95
C VAL A 14 0.06 -2.26 2.06
N GLN A 15 0.60 -2.67 0.91
CA GLN A 15 1.65 -3.69 0.83
C GLN A 15 2.67 -3.37 -0.25
N LEU A 16 3.94 -3.61 0.07
CA LEU A 16 5.01 -3.58 -0.91
C LEU A 16 4.95 -4.84 -1.75
N VAL A 17 4.77 -4.68 -3.05
CA VAL A 17 5.07 -5.71 -4.04
C VAL A 17 6.57 -5.63 -4.32
N SER A 18 7.26 -6.75 -4.14
CA SER A 18 8.70 -6.84 -4.41
C SER A 18 8.99 -6.72 -5.91
N GLU A 19 10.27 -6.57 -6.26
CA GLU A 19 10.72 -6.59 -7.66
C GLU A 19 10.18 -7.84 -8.38
N GLY A 20 9.78 -7.66 -9.64
CA GLY A 20 9.23 -8.72 -10.46
C GLY A 20 9.53 -8.54 -11.94
N LYS A 21 8.65 -9.10 -12.78
CA LYS A 21 8.71 -8.99 -14.23
C LYS A 21 7.37 -8.56 -14.80
N PHE A 22 7.39 -7.65 -15.76
CA PHE A 22 6.21 -7.26 -16.55
C PHE A 22 6.62 -7.20 -18.01
N GLU A 23 5.91 -7.94 -18.87
CA GLU A 23 6.21 -8.06 -20.30
C GLU A 23 7.67 -8.47 -20.62
N GLY A 24 8.32 -9.18 -19.70
CA GLY A 24 9.71 -9.65 -19.83
C GLY A 24 10.76 -8.71 -19.23
N ASP A 25 10.40 -7.44 -18.98
CA ASP A 25 11.29 -6.45 -18.37
C ASP A 25 11.21 -6.46 -16.84
N THR A 26 12.26 -5.94 -16.19
CA THR A 26 12.30 -5.78 -14.72
C THR A 26 11.24 -4.78 -14.29
N LEU A 27 10.34 -5.23 -13.40
CA LEU A 27 9.35 -4.37 -12.77
C LEU A 27 9.89 -3.96 -11.40
N ASN A 28 10.12 -2.67 -11.21
CA ASN A 28 10.55 -2.12 -9.94
C ASN A 28 9.51 -2.40 -8.84
N PRO A 29 9.91 -2.51 -7.57
CA PRO A 29 8.98 -2.60 -6.44
C PRO A 29 7.99 -1.43 -6.42
N TYR A 30 6.75 -1.70 -6.02
CA TYR A 30 5.69 -0.70 -5.90
C TYR A 30 4.73 -1.06 -4.78
N PHE A 31 3.93 -0.09 -4.32
CA PHE A 31 2.92 -0.35 -3.30
C PHE A 31 1.54 -0.54 -3.92
N LEU A 32 0.78 -1.46 -3.34
CA LEU A 32 -0.65 -1.62 -3.57
C LEU A 32 -1.41 -1.24 -2.30
N ILE A 33 -2.61 -0.72 -2.46
CA ILE A 33 -3.60 -0.53 -1.39
C ILE A 33 -4.79 -1.47 -1.59
N LYS A 34 -5.33 -2.00 -0.49
CA LYS A 34 -6.59 -2.74 -0.45
C LYS A 34 -7.61 -1.94 0.35
N THR A 35 -8.78 -1.71 -0.24
CA THR A 35 -9.96 -1.18 0.45
C THR A 35 -11.00 -2.28 0.63
N ALA A 36 -11.99 -2.06 1.50
CA ALA A 36 -13.04 -3.04 1.79
C ALA A 36 -13.83 -3.43 0.53
N ASP A 37 -14.13 -2.45 -0.32
CA ASP A 37 -15.11 -2.61 -1.39
C ASP A 37 -14.49 -2.69 -2.81
N GLU A 38 -13.18 -2.47 -2.94
CA GLU A 38 -12.53 -2.44 -4.26
C GLU A 38 -11.43 -3.49 -4.42
N ALA A 39 -11.00 -3.70 -5.67
CA ALA A 39 -9.81 -4.48 -5.98
C ALA A 39 -8.53 -3.80 -5.45
N PHE A 40 -7.39 -4.45 -5.59
CA PHE A 40 -6.11 -3.79 -5.31
C PHE A 40 -5.88 -2.65 -6.31
N SER A 41 -5.46 -1.50 -5.78
CA SER A 41 -5.09 -0.32 -6.57
C SER A 41 -3.61 0.00 -6.33
N LEU A 42 -2.95 0.57 -7.34
CA LEU A 42 -1.62 1.16 -7.15
C LEU A 42 -1.71 2.29 -6.14
N TRP A 43 -0.82 2.31 -5.17
CA TRP A 43 -0.76 3.36 -4.16
C TRP A 43 0.59 4.05 -4.19
N SER A 44 0.53 5.36 -4.36
CA SER A 44 1.68 6.25 -4.23
C SER A 44 1.48 7.09 -2.97
N PRO A 45 2.35 6.98 -1.96
CA PRO A 45 2.17 7.72 -0.72
C PRO A 45 2.25 9.22 -0.96
N THR A 46 1.43 9.97 -0.23
CA THR A 46 1.59 11.43 -0.10
C THR A 46 2.70 11.78 0.88
N ASP A 47 3.11 13.04 0.93
CA ASP A 47 3.99 13.56 1.98
C ASP A 47 3.41 13.35 3.38
N CYS A 48 2.10 13.56 3.55
CA CYS A 48 1.37 13.26 4.79
C CYS A 48 1.47 11.78 5.19
N ASP A 49 1.47 10.85 4.23
CA ASP A 49 1.62 9.41 4.51
C ASP A 49 3.06 9.06 4.91
N ILE A 50 4.06 9.67 4.27
CA ILE A 50 5.48 9.43 4.55
C ILE A 50 5.86 9.94 5.94
N LEU A 51 5.33 11.10 6.33
CA LEU A 51 5.63 11.76 7.60
C LEU A 51 4.72 11.31 8.74
N ALA A 52 3.78 10.40 8.47
CA ALA A 52 2.86 9.90 9.47
C ALA A 52 3.56 9.00 10.50
N GLU A 53 3.17 9.13 11.76
CA GLU A 53 3.68 8.30 12.86
C GLU A 53 2.67 7.23 13.31
N ASP A 54 1.47 7.25 12.72
CA ASP A 54 0.34 6.41 13.10
C ASP A 54 0.23 5.11 12.28
N TRP A 55 1.35 4.67 11.70
CA TRP A 55 1.46 3.42 10.98
C TRP A 55 1.46 2.22 11.92
N GLN A 56 0.70 1.20 11.56
CA GLN A 56 0.66 -0.09 12.22
C GLN A 56 0.94 -1.22 11.24
N LEU A 57 1.86 -2.11 11.62
CA LEU A 57 2.10 -3.34 10.88
C LEU A 57 0.96 -4.31 11.16
N VAL A 58 0.42 -4.91 10.09
CA VAL A 58 -0.64 -5.90 10.19
C VAL A 58 -0.21 -7.21 9.54
N ASN A 59 -0.54 -8.31 10.20
CA ASN A 59 -0.44 -9.66 9.65
C ASN A 59 -1.74 -9.93 8.90
N ALA A 60 -1.66 -10.15 7.60
CA ALA A 60 -2.79 -10.61 6.81
C ALA A 60 -2.33 -11.57 5.72
#